data_AF-A0A0T5PL16-F1
#
_entry.id   AF-A0A0T5PL16-F1
#
_cell.length_a   1.000
_cell.length_b   1.000
_cell.length_c   1.000
_cell.angle_alpha   90.00
_cell.angle_beta   90.00
_cell.angle_gamma   90.00
#
_symmetry.space_group_name_H-M   'P 1'
#
loop_
_entity.id
_entity.type
_entity.pdbx_description
1 polymer ?
#
loop_
_entity_poly.entity_id
_entity_poly.type
_entity_poly.pdbx_seq_one_letter_code
_entity_poly.pdbx_strand_id
1 'polypeptide(L)'
;MNNQANRHRLRLQQVLDTYTFEHQRQAASKVHIQFASGSKAVIVAAEMQSGKSGIALALACMQRNTLTDSEICERGKLKDTLFLVTLADVALQEQAAEDLAPCPNVVVSNLVHFKTALAIHFKQQSPKLIIIDECHYGSASDAVRYAQLFDYLDSADSQTRIVLISATPFSAMFAAGGDSILRHGFHTSLVFHKTPADYHGVRQMHRQQQIVQLLEEQRDFTQESIPRRLFISHVQQHPGPGWALIRVASNAAQVAKQALLAQGFGEEHIFIVGSKLNNVDDSELVTLAEFKRQYQNAALFDEKIIAITVASFRAGINFGIEMKNGLIASWDSTISNIAAVVQANIGRASGYHHNTIAKHFTNLDAISAYTELLNYLEQEDCTNNFTGIAKLFEHVCEKYQIKGFDRGLSLSSNKQLQSQPLATKTENLNFTQYWLLDLRIAANELEHSDPRVINAVQAIQNYYHQKPGLAVRNEIEIADKPDWLRVTFVDGDNYGDQTTGLNQDIYQFINQITADNELSATSLNVVKGFQVVAYVVSDQNLSANREAYKRKLDQDDITEFAGKVGMKNSASLAVLFTTGPSIEAGTNKKQSVYSRIVSSSVFR
;
A
#
# COMPACT_ATOMS: atom_id res chain seq x y z
N MET A 1 1.34 -29.18 -35.43
CA MET A 1 1.29 -28.22 -34.31
C MET A 1 2.15 -28.66 -33.11
N ASN A 2 2.17 -29.95 -32.70
CA ASN A 2 3.01 -30.44 -31.57
C ASN A 2 4.49 -30.00 -31.56
N ASN A 3 5.17 -29.98 -32.71
CA ASN A 3 6.59 -29.60 -32.76
C ASN A 3 6.82 -28.09 -32.44
N GLN A 4 5.86 -27.22 -32.74
CA GLN A 4 6.00 -25.80 -32.41
C GLN A 4 5.76 -25.53 -30.92
N ALA A 5 4.69 -26.10 -30.36
CA ALA A 5 4.39 -25.98 -28.92
C ALA A 5 5.56 -26.50 -28.07
N ASN A 6 6.12 -27.67 -28.44
CA ASN A 6 7.29 -28.24 -27.76
C ASN A 6 8.53 -27.33 -27.84
N ARG A 7 8.78 -26.68 -28.99
CA ARG A 7 9.87 -25.69 -29.10
C ARG A 7 9.68 -24.49 -28.18
N HIS A 8 8.44 -23.99 -28.04
CA HIS A 8 8.13 -22.91 -27.11
C HIS A 8 8.38 -23.36 -25.66
N ARG A 9 7.91 -24.54 -25.26
CA ARG A 9 8.12 -25.07 -23.90
C ARG A 9 9.59 -25.35 -23.60
N LEU A 10 10.33 -25.90 -24.55
CA LEU A 10 11.79 -26.11 -24.41
C LEU A 10 12.52 -24.79 -24.20
N ARG A 11 12.13 -23.72 -24.92
CA ARG A 11 12.69 -22.38 -24.71
C ARG A 11 12.38 -21.83 -23.32
N LEU A 12 11.16 -22.02 -22.81
CA LEU A 12 10.81 -21.62 -21.45
C LEU A 12 11.66 -22.36 -20.41
N GLN A 13 11.86 -23.66 -20.61
CA GLN A 13 12.72 -24.47 -19.75
C GLN A 13 14.17 -23.97 -19.77
N GLN A 14 14.71 -23.66 -20.95
CA GLN A 14 16.04 -23.06 -21.09
C GLN A 14 16.15 -21.72 -20.35
N VAL A 15 15.12 -20.87 -20.42
CA VAL A 15 15.10 -19.59 -19.70
C VAL A 15 15.11 -19.83 -18.19
N LEU A 16 14.27 -20.74 -17.69
CA LEU A 16 14.24 -21.11 -16.27
C LEU A 16 15.61 -21.63 -15.80
N ASP A 17 16.25 -22.51 -16.55
CA ASP A 17 17.51 -23.14 -16.14
C ASP A 17 18.70 -22.18 -16.22
N THR A 18 18.67 -21.22 -17.16
CA THR A 18 19.79 -20.29 -17.41
C THR A 18 19.72 -19.04 -16.52
N TYR A 19 18.53 -18.48 -16.31
CA TYR A 19 18.35 -17.15 -15.72
C TYR A 19 17.74 -17.16 -14.32
N THR A 20 17.43 -18.33 -13.75
CA THR A 20 16.87 -18.42 -12.40
C THR A 20 17.61 -19.45 -11.55
N PHE A 21 17.56 -19.25 -10.23
CA PHE A 21 18.06 -20.20 -9.25
C PHE A 21 16.95 -21.10 -8.71
N GLU A 22 17.34 -22.26 -8.18
CA GLU A 22 16.39 -23.27 -7.69
C GLU A 22 15.40 -22.70 -6.66
N HIS A 23 15.89 -21.98 -5.66
CA HIS A 23 15.04 -21.38 -4.62
C HIS A 23 14.02 -20.36 -5.18
N GLN A 24 14.33 -19.70 -6.31
CA GLN A 24 13.39 -18.80 -7.00
C GLN A 24 12.31 -19.60 -7.73
N ARG A 25 12.69 -20.68 -8.42
CA ARG A 25 11.74 -21.61 -9.06
C ARG A 25 10.83 -22.29 -8.04
N GLN A 26 11.36 -22.67 -6.88
CA GLN A 26 10.58 -23.26 -5.80
C GLN A 26 9.52 -22.27 -5.27
N ALA A 27 9.88 -21.00 -5.06
CA ALA A 27 8.90 -19.98 -4.68
C ALA A 27 7.82 -19.78 -5.75
N ALA A 28 8.20 -19.67 -7.03
CA ALA A 28 7.25 -19.57 -8.13
C ALA A 28 6.33 -20.80 -8.23
N SER A 29 6.87 -22.00 -8.01
CA SER A 29 6.08 -23.24 -7.99
C SER A 29 5.06 -23.25 -6.86
N LYS A 30 5.41 -22.78 -5.66
CA LYS A 30 4.48 -22.65 -4.53
C LYS A 30 3.33 -21.70 -4.86
N VAL A 31 3.62 -20.57 -5.49
CA VAL A 31 2.59 -19.62 -5.98
C VAL A 31 1.63 -20.30 -6.94
N HIS A 32 2.14 -21.07 -7.91
CA HIS A 32 1.29 -21.82 -8.85
C HIS A 32 0.42 -22.88 -8.17
N ILE A 33 0.94 -23.55 -7.13
CA ILE A 33 0.15 -24.48 -6.32
C ILE A 33 -1.01 -23.73 -5.66
N GLN A 34 -0.76 -22.56 -5.05
CA GLN A 34 -1.82 -21.75 -4.44
C GLN A 34 -2.89 -21.33 -5.47
N PHE A 35 -2.47 -20.94 -6.68
CA PHE A 35 -3.39 -20.65 -7.78
C PHE A 35 -4.22 -21.85 -8.23
N ALA A 36 -3.63 -23.05 -8.25
CA ALA A 36 -4.36 -24.28 -8.54
C ALA A 36 -5.34 -24.66 -7.42
N SER A 37 -5.03 -24.28 -6.17
CA SER A 37 -5.89 -24.47 -5.00
C SER A 37 -7.03 -23.43 -4.89
N GLY A 38 -7.15 -22.52 -5.86
CA GLY A 38 -8.27 -21.57 -5.94
C GLY A 38 -7.93 -20.13 -5.55
N SER A 39 -6.69 -19.84 -5.16
CA SER A 39 -6.27 -18.45 -4.92
C SER A 39 -6.28 -17.65 -6.22
N LYS A 40 -6.82 -16.43 -6.17
CA LYS A 40 -6.70 -15.45 -7.26
C LYS A 40 -5.56 -14.47 -6.99
N ALA A 41 -5.21 -14.26 -5.73
CA ALA A 41 -4.08 -13.45 -5.28
C ALA A 41 -3.07 -14.27 -4.46
N VAL A 42 -1.77 -14.02 -4.65
CA VAL A 42 -0.71 -14.59 -3.81
C VAL A 42 0.28 -13.51 -3.40
N ILE A 43 0.55 -13.41 -2.11
CA ILE A 43 1.59 -12.55 -1.55
C ILE A 43 2.86 -13.36 -1.40
N VAL A 44 3.95 -12.90 -2.00
CA VAL A 44 5.29 -13.49 -1.86
C VAL A 44 6.12 -12.60 -0.95
N ALA A 45 6.38 -13.09 0.25
CA ALA A 45 7.31 -12.48 1.19
C ALA A 45 8.74 -12.87 0.82
N ALA A 46 9.54 -11.92 0.34
CA ALA A 46 10.90 -12.19 -0.14
C ALA A 46 11.88 -11.08 0.28
N GLU A 47 12.91 -11.44 1.04
CA GLU A 47 13.90 -10.48 1.56
C GLU A 47 14.59 -9.65 0.46
N MET A 48 15.19 -8.52 0.86
CA MET A 48 15.82 -7.61 -0.10
C MET A 48 17.04 -8.23 -0.76
N GLN A 49 17.14 -8.08 -2.08
CA GLN A 49 18.25 -8.64 -2.86
C GLN A 49 18.37 -10.17 -2.78
N SER A 50 17.27 -10.86 -2.45
CA SER A 50 17.16 -12.32 -2.55
C SER A 50 16.91 -12.83 -3.98
N GLY A 51 16.79 -11.93 -4.96
CA GLY A 51 16.49 -12.28 -6.36
C GLY A 51 15.00 -12.34 -6.69
N LYS A 52 14.22 -11.37 -6.23
CA LYS A 52 12.78 -11.21 -6.55
C LYS A 52 12.49 -11.18 -8.06
N SER A 53 13.31 -10.50 -8.86
CA SER A 53 13.17 -10.49 -10.33
C SER A 53 13.25 -11.91 -10.92
N GLY A 54 14.09 -12.79 -10.37
CA GLY A 54 14.18 -14.19 -10.77
C GLY A 54 12.93 -15.00 -10.41
N ILE A 55 12.27 -14.69 -9.29
CA ILE A 55 10.94 -15.25 -8.96
C ILE A 55 9.91 -14.80 -9.99
N ALA A 56 9.89 -13.50 -10.32
CA ALA A 56 8.98 -12.96 -11.32
C ALA A 56 9.19 -13.56 -12.72
N LEU A 57 10.45 -13.76 -13.12
CA LEU A 57 10.82 -14.44 -14.36
C LEU A 57 10.31 -15.89 -14.37
N ALA A 58 10.50 -16.61 -13.26
CA ALA A 58 10.03 -17.98 -13.12
C ALA A 58 8.50 -18.07 -13.18
N LEU A 59 7.79 -17.16 -12.50
CA LEU A 59 6.33 -17.05 -12.54
C LEU A 59 5.82 -16.80 -13.96
N ALA A 60 6.44 -15.88 -14.70
CA ALA A 60 6.07 -15.60 -16.08
C ALA A 60 6.27 -16.80 -17.01
N CYS A 61 7.36 -17.56 -16.83
CA CYS A 61 7.61 -18.77 -17.60
C CYS A 61 6.60 -19.89 -17.26
N MET A 62 6.33 -20.09 -15.98
CA MET A 62 5.36 -21.09 -15.52
C MET A 62 3.94 -20.76 -15.98
N GLN A 63 3.52 -19.49 -15.91
CA GLN A 63 2.25 -19.02 -16.46
C GLN A 63 2.16 -19.26 -17.96
N ARG A 64 3.22 -18.96 -18.73
CA ARG A 64 3.22 -19.25 -20.18
C ARG A 64 3.04 -20.73 -20.45
N ASN A 65 3.65 -21.58 -19.62
CA ASN A 65 3.59 -23.03 -19.76
C ASN A 65 2.19 -23.61 -19.47
N THR A 66 1.29 -22.87 -18.79
CA THR A 66 -0.09 -23.32 -18.57
C THR A 66 -0.98 -23.20 -19.80
N LEU A 67 -0.52 -22.56 -20.88
CA LEU A 67 -1.28 -22.42 -22.11
C LEU A 67 -1.38 -23.75 -22.87
N THR A 68 -2.50 -23.94 -23.57
CA THR A 68 -2.69 -25.08 -24.46
C THR A 68 -1.72 -25.03 -25.64
N ASP A 69 -1.54 -26.15 -26.34
CA ASP A 69 -0.65 -26.26 -27.50
C ASP A 69 -1.03 -25.30 -28.64
N SER A 70 -2.32 -24.98 -28.78
CA SER A 70 -2.79 -23.97 -29.74
C SER A 70 -2.39 -22.57 -29.25
N GLU A 71 -2.79 -22.21 -28.03
CA GLU A 71 -2.61 -20.85 -27.49
C GLU A 71 -1.14 -20.44 -27.40
N ILE A 72 -0.25 -21.35 -27.01
CA ILE A 72 1.17 -21.05 -26.88
C ILE A 72 1.82 -20.70 -28.22
N CYS A 73 1.26 -21.21 -29.33
CA CYS A 73 1.73 -20.97 -30.70
C CYS A 73 1.05 -19.75 -31.35
N GLU A 74 -0.02 -19.21 -30.76
CA GLU A 74 -0.74 -18.04 -31.29
C GLU A 74 0.05 -16.75 -30.99
N ARG A 75 0.59 -16.12 -32.05
CA ARG A 75 1.35 -14.86 -31.93
C ARG A 75 0.56 -13.76 -31.23
N GLY A 76 -0.75 -13.73 -31.48
CA GLY A 76 -1.69 -12.80 -30.87
C GLY A 76 -1.79 -12.91 -29.35
N LYS A 77 -1.54 -14.10 -28.83
CA LYS A 77 -1.54 -14.43 -27.41
C LYS A 77 -0.14 -14.44 -26.82
N LEU A 78 0.87 -13.88 -27.50
CA LEU A 78 2.26 -13.90 -27.01
C LEU A 78 2.40 -13.23 -25.64
N LYS A 79 1.72 -12.11 -25.42
CA LYS A 79 1.77 -11.37 -24.15
C LYS A 79 0.68 -11.88 -23.21
N ASP A 80 1.08 -12.41 -22.06
CA ASP A 80 0.15 -12.99 -21.06
C ASP A 80 0.45 -12.57 -19.61
N THR A 81 1.59 -11.91 -19.39
CA THR A 81 2.05 -11.50 -18.06
C THR A 81 2.33 -10.01 -18.07
N LEU A 82 1.73 -9.27 -17.12
CA LEU A 82 1.98 -7.85 -16.90
C LEU A 82 2.76 -7.68 -15.60
N PHE A 83 3.97 -7.15 -15.68
CA PHE A 83 4.80 -6.81 -14.53
C PHE A 83 4.68 -5.30 -14.24
N LEU A 84 4.34 -4.96 -13.00
CA LEU A 84 4.10 -3.60 -12.55
C LEU A 84 5.11 -3.22 -11.47
N VAL A 85 5.88 -2.16 -11.75
CA VAL A 85 6.61 -1.45 -10.69
C VAL A 85 5.68 -0.42 -10.03
N THR A 86 5.82 -0.25 -8.71
CA THR A 86 4.94 0.64 -7.93
C THR A 86 5.20 2.12 -8.17
N LEU A 87 6.45 2.50 -8.41
CA LEU A 87 6.87 3.87 -8.66
C LEU A 87 6.89 4.16 -10.17
N ALA A 88 6.43 5.35 -10.56
CA ALA A 88 6.60 5.88 -11.93
C ALA A 88 8.04 6.35 -12.14
N ASP A 89 8.97 5.41 -12.05
CA ASP A 89 10.39 5.63 -12.22
C ASP A 89 10.89 4.92 -13.46
N VAL A 90 11.48 5.70 -14.36
CA VAL A 90 12.02 5.17 -15.62
C VAL A 90 13.15 4.18 -15.36
N ALA A 91 14.06 4.49 -14.44
CA ALA A 91 15.22 3.63 -14.17
C ALA A 91 14.81 2.26 -13.58
N LEU A 92 13.88 2.24 -12.61
CA LEU A 92 13.32 0.98 -12.09
C LEU A 92 12.58 0.18 -13.15
N GLN A 93 11.84 0.85 -14.03
CA GLN A 93 11.11 0.20 -15.10
C GLN A 93 12.06 -0.40 -16.15
N GLU A 94 13.13 0.31 -16.52
CA GLU A 94 14.18 -0.16 -17.42
C GLU A 94 14.92 -1.37 -16.82
N GLN A 95 15.33 -1.28 -15.56
CA GLN A 95 15.98 -2.40 -14.86
C GLN A 95 15.09 -3.64 -14.82
N ALA A 96 13.80 -3.48 -14.50
CA ALA A 96 12.85 -4.59 -14.54
C ALA A 96 12.64 -5.16 -15.95
N ALA A 97 12.68 -4.32 -16.98
CA ALA A 97 12.58 -4.74 -18.37
C ALA A 97 13.82 -5.53 -18.82
N GLU A 98 15.01 -5.14 -18.38
CA GLU A 98 16.25 -5.88 -18.62
C GLU A 98 16.24 -7.24 -17.91
N ASP A 99 15.90 -7.26 -16.61
CA ASP A 99 15.81 -8.49 -15.80
C ASP A 99 14.83 -9.51 -16.39
N LEU A 100 13.72 -9.03 -17.00
CA LEU A 100 12.66 -9.87 -17.55
C LEU A 100 12.76 -10.08 -19.07
N ALA A 101 13.74 -9.47 -19.73
CA ALA A 101 13.97 -9.58 -21.17
C ALA A 101 14.05 -11.01 -21.71
N PRO A 102 14.58 -12.02 -20.97
CA PRO A 102 14.58 -13.41 -21.42
C PRO A 102 13.18 -13.99 -21.68
N CYS A 103 12.12 -13.38 -21.13
CA CYS A 103 10.75 -13.85 -21.17
C CYS A 103 9.86 -12.90 -22.01
N PRO A 104 9.76 -13.09 -23.34
CA PRO A 104 9.11 -12.14 -24.24
C PRO A 104 7.58 -12.10 -24.09
N ASN A 105 6.97 -12.96 -23.28
CA ASN A 105 5.54 -12.89 -22.94
C ASN A 105 5.23 -11.84 -21.85
N VAL A 106 6.27 -11.28 -21.21
CA VAL A 106 6.11 -10.23 -20.21
C VAL A 106 5.98 -8.86 -20.87
N VAL A 107 5.14 -8.01 -20.28
CA VAL A 107 5.08 -6.56 -20.51
C VAL A 107 5.42 -5.87 -19.20
N VAL A 108 6.42 -5.02 -19.19
CA VAL A 108 6.82 -4.23 -18.01
C VAL A 108 6.20 -2.84 -18.11
N SER A 109 5.51 -2.42 -17.05
CA SER A 109 4.91 -1.09 -16.93
C SER A 109 4.93 -0.66 -15.45
N ASN A 110 4.26 0.43 -15.13
CA ASN A 110 4.07 0.91 -13.76
C ASN A 110 2.58 1.10 -13.44
N LEU A 111 2.26 1.26 -12.15
CA LEU A 111 0.88 1.45 -11.70
C LEU A 111 0.19 2.70 -12.26
N VAL A 112 0.92 3.71 -12.72
CA VAL A 112 0.32 4.90 -13.35
C VAL A 112 -0.15 4.59 -14.77
N HIS A 113 0.60 3.78 -15.50
CA HIS A 113 0.37 3.50 -16.91
C HIS A 113 -0.19 2.10 -17.18
N PHE A 114 -0.69 1.39 -16.16
CA PHE A 114 -1.16 0.01 -16.32
C PHE A 114 -2.35 -0.08 -17.30
N LYS A 115 -3.33 0.83 -17.24
CA LYS A 115 -4.48 0.84 -18.19
C LYS A 115 -4.03 1.05 -19.63
N THR A 116 -3.05 1.94 -19.83
CA THR A 116 -2.43 2.16 -21.15
C THR A 116 -1.71 0.90 -21.63
N ALA A 117 -0.97 0.21 -20.75
CA ALA A 117 -0.33 -1.05 -21.08
C ALA A 117 -1.34 -2.14 -21.46
N LEU A 118 -2.46 -2.25 -20.74
CA LEU A 118 -3.58 -3.14 -21.08
C LEU A 118 -4.12 -2.83 -22.48
N ALA A 119 -4.44 -1.56 -22.75
CA ALA A 119 -5.00 -1.13 -24.02
C ALA A 119 -4.06 -1.32 -25.21
N ILE A 120 -2.74 -1.23 -25.01
CA ILE A 120 -1.75 -1.35 -26.09
C ILE A 120 -1.37 -2.82 -26.34
N HIS A 121 -1.04 -3.55 -25.27
CA HIS A 121 -0.38 -4.86 -25.38
C HIS A 121 -1.31 -6.06 -25.15
N PHE A 122 -2.47 -5.85 -24.55
CA PHE A 122 -3.41 -6.91 -24.16
C PHE A 122 -4.76 -6.78 -24.90
N LYS A 123 -4.74 -6.27 -26.14
CA LYS A 123 -5.93 -6.10 -26.98
C LYS A 123 -6.62 -7.42 -27.35
N GLN A 124 -5.83 -8.47 -27.57
CA GLN A 124 -6.32 -9.76 -28.07
C GLN A 124 -6.64 -10.74 -26.94
N GLN A 125 -6.08 -10.51 -25.76
CA GLN A 125 -6.40 -11.23 -24.54
C GLN A 125 -6.00 -10.38 -23.34
N SER A 126 -6.77 -10.45 -22.25
CA SER A 126 -6.34 -9.93 -20.96
C SER A 126 -5.08 -10.65 -20.49
N PRO A 127 -4.22 -10.00 -19.67
CA PRO A 127 -3.17 -10.71 -18.96
C PRO A 127 -3.77 -11.88 -18.17
N LYS A 128 -3.07 -13.02 -18.16
CA LYS A 128 -3.40 -14.16 -17.30
C LYS A 128 -2.77 -13.99 -15.91
N LEU A 129 -1.65 -13.25 -15.84
CA LEU A 129 -0.91 -12.98 -14.61
C LEU A 129 -0.51 -11.50 -14.54
N ILE A 130 -0.73 -10.89 -13.38
CA ILE A 130 -0.17 -9.58 -13.01
C ILE A 130 0.80 -9.79 -11.84
N ILE A 131 2.02 -9.31 -11.97
CA ILE A 131 3.03 -9.32 -10.91
C ILE A 131 3.29 -7.89 -10.49
N ILE A 132 3.24 -7.60 -9.20
CA ILE A 132 3.56 -6.29 -8.64
C ILE A 132 4.78 -6.43 -7.74
N ASP A 133 5.85 -5.71 -8.06
CA ASP A 133 7.06 -5.67 -7.25
C ASP A 133 7.07 -4.46 -6.31
N GLU A 134 7.68 -4.63 -5.14
CA GLU A 134 7.74 -3.65 -4.06
C GLU A 134 6.36 -3.11 -3.65
N CYS A 135 5.39 -4.01 -3.46
CA CYS A 135 3.98 -3.70 -3.19
C CYS A 135 3.69 -2.93 -1.89
N HIS A 136 4.69 -2.70 -1.04
CA HIS A 136 4.55 -2.01 0.24
C HIS A 136 4.30 -0.50 0.09
N TYR A 137 4.68 0.11 -1.05
CA TYR A 137 4.37 1.52 -1.36
C TYR A 137 2.88 1.79 -1.69
N GLY A 138 2.07 0.74 -1.77
CA GLY A 138 0.73 0.77 -2.36
C GLY A 138 -0.46 0.91 -1.43
N SER A 139 -0.25 0.98 -0.12
CA SER A 139 -1.31 0.84 0.89
C SER A 139 -1.60 2.11 1.67
N ALA A 140 -1.02 3.26 1.30
CA ALA A 140 -1.31 4.54 1.93
C ALA A 140 -2.61 5.15 1.38
N SER A 141 -3.19 6.13 2.10
CA SER A 141 -4.41 6.85 1.73
C SER A 141 -4.38 7.47 0.31
N ASP A 142 -3.19 7.67 -0.25
CA ASP A 142 -2.99 8.24 -1.60
C ASP A 142 -3.07 7.17 -2.73
N ALA A 143 -3.38 5.91 -2.41
CA ALA A 143 -3.27 4.78 -3.33
C ALA A 143 -4.50 4.53 -4.22
N VAL A 144 -5.10 5.60 -4.76
CA VAL A 144 -6.17 5.56 -5.80
C VAL A 144 -5.85 4.58 -6.94
N ARG A 145 -4.55 4.35 -7.20
CA ARG A 145 -4.05 3.50 -8.28
C ARG A 145 -4.27 2.00 -8.08
N TYR A 146 -4.23 1.51 -6.84
CA TYR A 146 -4.50 0.10 -6.59
C TYR A 146 -6.00 -0.21 -6.65
N ALA A 147 -6.87 0.72 -6.21
CA ALA A 147 -8.32 0.56 -6.35
C ALA A 147 -8.69 0.29 -7.81
N GLN A 148 -8.18 1.10 -8.75
CA GLN A 148 -8.42 0.89 -10.18
C GLN A 148 -7.92 -0.46 -10.72
N LEU A 149 -6.83 -0.99 -10.16
CA LEU A 149 -6.32 -2.32 -10.54
C LEU A 149 -7.21 -3.43 -9.98
N PHE A 150 -7.69 -3.29 -8.75
CA PHE A 150 -8.61 -4.25 -8.15
C PHE A 150 -9.98 -4.22 -8.81
N ASP A 151 -10.51 -3.04 -9.17
CA ASP A 151 -11.73 -2.91 -9.98
C ASP A 151 -11.59 -3.67 -11.31
N TYR A 152 -10.42 -3.55 -11.96
CA TYR A 152 -10.12 -4.32 -13.16
C TYR A 152 -10.09 -5.84 -12.88
N LEU A 153 -9.52 -6.27 -11.75
CA LEU A 153 -9.48 -7.67 -11.36
C LEU A 153 -10.86 -8.21 -10.95
N ASP A 154 -11.75 -7.40 -10.39
CA ASP A 154 -13.10 -7.78 -9.95
C ASP A 154 -14.14 -7.73 -11.05
N SER A 155 -13.82 -7.14 -12.20
CA SER A 155 -14.68 -7.25 -13.39
C SER A 155 -15.01 -8.72 -13.69
N ALA A 156 -16.29 -9.01 -13.96
CA ALA A 156 -16.84 -10.37 -14.07
C ALA A 156 -16.14 -11.24 -15.13
N ASP A 157 -15.42 -10.62 -16.08
CA ASP A 157 -14.70 -11.29 -17.16
C ASP A 157 -13.23 -11.60 -16.82
N SER A 158 -12.70 -11.12 -15.69
CA SER A 158 -11.27 -11.18 -15.39
C SER A 158 -10.86 -12.49 -14.71
N GLN A 159 -10.35 -13.43 -15.52
CA GLN A 159 -9.62 -14.63 -15.08
C GLN A 159 -8.15 -14.33 -14.69
N THR A 160 -7.81 -13.05 -14.51
CA THR A 160 -6.45 -12.59 -14.22
C THR A 160 -6.07 -12.93 -12.79
N ARG A 161 -4.90 -13.54 -12.60
CA ARG A 161 -4.31 -13.78 -11.27
C ARG A 161 -3.30 -12.69 -10.91
N ILE A 162 -3.14 -12.42 -9.62
CA ILE A 162 -2.23 -11.39 -9.12
C ILE A 162 -1.18 -11.98 -8.15
N VAL A 163 0.07 -11.56 -8.31
CA VAL A 163 1.16 -11.83 -7.37
C VAL A 163 1.72 -10.52 -6.84
N LEU A 164 1.85 -10.41 -5.52
CA LEU A 164 2.42 -9.26 -4.82
C LEU A 164 3.76 -9.68 -4.21
N ILE A 165 4.88 -9.20 -4.73
CA ILE A 165 6.22 -9.56 -4.24
C ILE A 165 6.81 -8.38 -3.44
N SER A 166 7.25 -8.61 -2.21
CA SER A 166 7.86 -7.56 -1.38
C SER A 166 8.71 -8.12 -0.24
N ALA A 167 9.72 -7.36 0.18
CA ALA A 167 10.49 -7.63 1.40
C ALA A 167 9.74 -7.28 2.68
N THR A 168 8.73 -6.42 2.54
CA THR A 168 7.89 -5.91 3.63
C THR A 168 6.43 -6.01 3.22
N PRO A 169 5.93 -7.21 2.88
CA PRO A 169 4.60 -7.38 2.31
C PRO A 169 3.47 -7.12 3.32
N PHE A 170 3.79 -6.78 4.57
CA PHE A 170 2.85 -6.70 5.68
C PHE A 170 1.66 -5.79 5.40
N SER A 171 1.87 -4.62 4.80
CA SER A 171 0.72 -3.77 4.41
C SER A 171 -0.24 -4.46 3.45
N ALA A 172 0.29 -5.19 2.47
CA ALA A 172 -0.51 -6.02 1.57
C ALA A 172 -1.13 -7.23 2.29
N MET A 173 -0.45 -7.82 3.27
CA MET A 173 -0.95 -8.97 4.06
C MET A 173 -2.04 -8.57 5.05
N PHE A 174 -1.93 -7.40 5.67
CA PHE A 174 -2.94 -6.83 6.56
C PHE A 174 -4.13 -6.33 5.78
N ALA A 175 -3.87 -5.74 4.60
CA ALA A 175 -4.88 -5.56 3.61
C ALA A 175 -5.44 -6.88 3.09
N ALA A 176 -4.78 -8.02 3.19
CA ALA A 176 -5.37 -9.34 2.92
C ALA A 176 -5.93 -10.02 4.17
N GLY A 177 -5.87 -9.35 5.33
CA GLY A 177 -6.45 -9.77 6.60
C GLY A 177 -7.80 -9.07 6.84
N GLY A 178 -8.65 -9.67 7.68
CA GLY A 178 -10.02 -9.15 7.91
C GLY A 178 -10.93 -9.23 6.67
N ASP A 179 -11.96 -8.39 6.64
CA ASP A 179 -13.00 -8.34 5.59
C ASP A 179 -12.58 -7.68 4.26
N SER A 180 -11.29 -7.52 4.01
CA SER A 180 -10.81 -6.87 2.80
C SER A 180 -11.09 -7.66 1.52
N ILE A 181 -11.25 -6.93 0.42
CA ILE A 181 -11.37 -7.42 -0.97
C ILE A 181 -10.29 -8.45 -1.33
N LEU A 182 -9.06 -8.27 -0.82
CA LEU A 182 -7.95 -9.21 -1.00
C LEU A 182 -8.25 -10.57 -0.37
N ARG A 183 -8.99 -10.65 0.74
CA ARG A 183 -9.28 -11.93 1.39
C ARG A 183 -10.52 -12.62 0.83
N HIS A 184 -11.64 -11.91 0.77
CA HIS A 184 -12.94 -12.52 0.45
C HIS A 184 -13.23 -12.64 -1.04
N GLY A 185 -12.78 -11.68 -1.86
CA GLY A 185 -12.93 -11.73 -3.32
C GLY A 185 -11.81 -12.52 -4.00
N PHE A 186 -10.57 -12.35 -3.54
CA PHE A 186 -9.38 -12.91 -4.21
C PHE A 186 -8.79 -14.19 -3.60
N HIS A 187 -9.33 -14.69 -2.47
CA HIS A 187 -8.80 -15.88 -1.79
C HIS A 187 -7.27 -15.83 -1.62
N THR A 188 -6.76 -14.70 -1.09
CA THR A 188 -5.31 -14.44 -1.03
C THR A 188 -4.58 -15.52 -0.23
N SER A 189 -3.50 -16.05 -0.82
CA SER A 189 -2.55 -16.94 -0.14
C SER A 189 -1.21 -16.27 0.12
N LEU A 190 -0.43 -16.84 1.03
CA LEU A 190 0.92 -16.39 1.39
C LEU A 190 1.95 -17.45 1.00
N VAL A 191 3.03 -17.00 0.36
CA VAL A 191 4.22 -17.79 0.07
C VAL A 191 5.44 -17.08 0.64
N PHE A 192 6.24 -17.78 1.43
CA PHE A 192 7.53 -17.30 1.89
C PHE A 192 8.63 -17.76 0.95
N HIS A 193 9.44 -16.81 0.48
CA HIS A 193 10.64 -17.11 -0.29
C HIS A 193 11.79 -17.48 0.64
N LYS A 194 12.00 -18.78 0.82
CA LYS A 194 13.15 -19.29 1.55
C LYS A 194 14.43 -19.05 0.76
N THR A 195 15.31 -18.23 1.32
CA THR A 195 16.63 -17.96 0.75
C THR A 195 17.60 -19.12 1.00
N PRO A 196 18.57 -19.35 0.11
CA PRO A 196 19.61 -20.36 0.30
C PRO A 196 20.59 -19.95 1.42
N ALA A 197 21.46 -20.87 1.82
CA ALA A 197 22.39 -20.68 2.95
C ALA A 197 23.50 -19.64 2.67
N ASP A 198 23.81 -19.39 1.41
CA ASP A 198 24.81 -18.42 0.94
C ASP A 198 24.22 -17.00 0.78
N TYR A 199 22.92 -16.82 1.00
CA TYR A 199 22.32 -15.49 1.09
C TYR A 199 22.55 -14.90 2.49
N HIS A 200 23.19 -13.73 2.51
CA HIS A 200 23.48 -12.95 3.70
C HIS A 200 22.52 -11.77 3.80
N GLY A 201 21.43 -11.93 4.53
CA GLY A 201 20.38 -10.93 4.72
C GLY A 201 20.38 -10.28 6.10
N VAL A 202 19.38 -9.43 6.34
CA VAL A 202 19.20 -8.70 7.61
C VAL A 202 19.13 -9.66 8.80
N ARG A 203 18.45 -10.80 8.64
CA ARG A 203 18.34 -11.83 9.67
C ARG A 203 19.69 -12.48 10.00
N GLN A 204 20.53 -12.73 9.00
CA GLN A 204 21.87 -13.29 9.17
C GLN A 204 22.80 -12.27 9.85
N MET A 205 22.77 -11.01 9.41
CA MET A 205 23.51 -9.91 10.03
C MET A 205 23.14 -9.72 11.50
N HIS A 206 21.85 -9.86 11.83
CA HIS A 206 21.38 -9.83 13.22
C HIS A 206 21.95 -10.99 14.04
N ARG A 207 21.87 -12.22 13.54
CA ARG A 207 22.42 -13.42 14.21
C ARG A 207 23.93 -13.35 14.41
N GLN A 208 24.65 -12.69 13.51
CA GLN A 208 26.11 -12.52 13.57
C GLN A 208 26.55 -11.28 14.36
N GLN A 209 25.64 -10.60 15.07
CA GLN A 209 25.95 -9.43 15.89
C GLN A 209 26.64 -8.29 15.09
N GLN A 210 26.23 -8.13 13.83
CA GLN A 210 26.69 -7.04 12.98
C GLN A 210 25.95 -5.72 13.23
N ILE A 211 24.92 -5.72 14.07
CA ILE A 211 24.09 -4.53 14.32
C ILE A 211 24.53 -3.83 15.60
N VAL A 212 24.70 -2.52 15.53
CA VAL A 212 24.96 -1.64 16.67
C VAL A 212 23.73 -0.74 16.87
N GLN A 213 23.12 -0.78 18.06
CA GLN A 213 21.91 -0.02 18.36
C GLN A 213 22.19 1.49 18.32
N LEU A 214 21.34 2.22 17.60
CA LEU A 214 21.22 3.67 17.68
C LEU A 214 19.92 4.06 18.40
N LEU A 215 20.07 4.57 19.62
CA LEU A 215 18.98 5.19 20.37
C LEU A 215 18.51 6.47 19.67
N GLU A 216 17.28 6.90 19.92
CA GLU A 216 16.65 8.03 19.20
C GLU A 216 17.49 9.30 19.27
N GLU A 217 18.06 9.58 20.44
CA GLU A 217 18.94 10.71 20.74
C GLU A 217 20.36 10.59 20.19
N GLN A 218 20.75 9.41 19.67
CA GLN A 218 22.11 9.13 19.18
C GLN A 218 22.19 8.96 17.65
N ARG A 219 21.06 9.07 16.94
CA ARG A 219 20.95 8.81 15.50
C ARG A 219 21.50 9.92 14.60
N ASP A 220 21.53 11.14 15.10
CA ASP A 220 22.05 12.27 14.34
C ASP A 220 23.58 12.16 14.26
N PHE A 221 24.09 11.79 13.08
CA PHE A 221 25.53 11.66 12.86
C PHE A 221 26.27 12.99 13.06
N THR A 222 25.59 14.12 12.90
CA THR A 222 26.23 15.44 13.06
C THR A 222 26.55 15.76 14.53
N GLN A 223 25.92 15.07 15.48
CA GLN A 223 26.15 15.25 16.90
C GLN A 223 27.21 14.28 17.44
N GLU A 224 28.06 14.76 18.34
CA GLU A 224 29.01 13.91 19.06
C GLU A 224 28.27 12.87 19.90
N SER A 225 28.57 11.60 19.68
CA SER A 225 27.97 10.51 20.42
C SER A 225 28.94 9.32 20.55
N ILE A 226 28.71 8.46 21.54
CA ILE A 226 29.50 7.23 21.69
C ILE A 226 29.41 6.36 20.42
N PRO A 227 28.21 6.10 19.85
CA PRO A 227 28.12 5.33 18.60
C PRO A 227 28.87 5.99 17.45
N ARG A 228 28.86 7.33 17.32
CA ARG A 228 29.62 8.02 16.27
C ARG A 228 31.12 7.77 16.38
N ARG A 229 31.67 7.88 17.60
CA ARG A 229 33.09 7.57 17.85
C ARG A 229 33.42 6.12 17.56
N LEU A 230 32.53 5.19 17.90
CA LEU A 230 32.67 3.78 17.56
C LEU A 230 32.65 3.55 16.04
N PHE A 231 31.75 4.20 15.31
CA PHE A 231 31.70 4.15 13.85
C PHE A 231 33.02 4.63 13.23
N ILE A 232 33.48 5.83 13.62
CA ILE A 232 34.73 6.43 13.11
C ILE A 232 35.93 5.52 13.41
N SER A 233 36.06 5.10 14.66
CA SER A 233 37.14 4.21 15.10
C SER A 233 37.13 2.88 14.33
N HIS A 234 35.95 2.30 14.09
CA HIS A 234 35.81 1.06 13.35
C HIS A 234 36.26 1.21 11.89
N VAL A 235 35.93 2.33 11.24
CA VAL A 235 36.39 2.62 9.88
C VAL A 235 37.90 2.85 9.84
N GLN A 236 38.45 3.65 10.75
CA GLN A 236 39.89 3.94 10.79
C GLN A 236 40.73 2.69 11.05
N GLN A 237 40.31 1.83 12.00
CA GLN A 237 41.03 0.62 12.39
C GLN A 237 40.83 -0.55 11.43
N HIS A 238 39.91 -0.45 10.46
CA HIS A 238 39.70 -1.52 9.49
C HIS A 238 40.98 -1.77 8.65
N PRO A 239 41.47 -3.01 8.56
CA PRO A 239 42.65 -3.32 7.76
C PRO A 239 42.30 -3.36 6.28
N GLY A 240 43.19 -2.80 5.45
CA GLY A 240 43.05 -2.82 4.01
C GLY A 240 41.96 -1.89 3.46
N PRO A 241 41.53 -2.09 2.20
CA PRO A 241 40.63 -1.19 1.53
C PRO A 241 39.18 -1.48 1.93
N GLY A 242 38.33 -0.48 1.77
CA GLY A 242 36.91 -0.67 1.98
C GLY A 242 36.14 0.63 1.95
N TRP A 243 34.87 0.58 2.32
CA TRP A 243 34.06 1.78 2.35
C TRP A 243 33.03 1.79 3.47
N ALA A 244 32.61 2.97 3.86
CA ALA A 244 31.54 3.17 4.81
C ALA A 244 30.41 4.01 4.20
N LEU A 245 29.19 3.78 4.69
CA LEU A 245 27.99 4.47 4.20
C LEU A 245 27.28 5.18 5.32
N ILE A 246 27.10 6.50 5.21
CA ILE A 246 26.41 7.32 6.19
C ILE A 246 25.16 7.91 5.53
N ARG A 247 23.99 7.60 6.09
CA ARG A 247 22.76 8.30 5.76
C ARG A 247 22.46 9.33 6.84
N VAL A 248 22.28 10.59 6.44
CA VAL A 248 21.96 11.73 7.31
C VAL A 248 20.64 12.39 6.92
N ALA A 249 20.13 13.29 7.77
CA ALA A 249 18.93 14.07 7.48
C ALA A 249 19.13 15.09 6.35
N SER A 250 18.02 15.64 5.85
CA SER A 250 18.04 16.78 4.91
C SER A 250 18.88 17.93 5.48
N ASN A 251 19.73 18.53 4.64
CA ASN A 251 20.65 19.63 4.97
C ASN A 251 21.83 19.25 5.89
N ALA A 252 21.99 17.99 6.29
CA ALA A 252 23.06 17.57 7.20
C ALA A 252 24.32 17.03 6.51
N ALA A 253 24.31 16.87 5.18
CA ALA A 253 25.41 16.24 4.43
C ALA A 253 26.75 16.96 4.59
N GLN A 254 26.77 18.29 4.43
CA GLN A 254 27.99 19.08 4.62
C GLN A 254 28.48 19.04 6.07
N VAL A 255 27.57 19.14 7.03
CA VAL A 255 27.93 19.07 8.46
C VAL A 255 28.56 17.70 8.79
N ALA A 256 28.04 16.62 8.23
CA ALA A 256 28.62 15.29 8.38
C ALA A 256 30.00 15.17 7.71
N LYS A 257 30.19 15.74 6.52
CA LYS A 257 31.51 15.83 5.85
C LYS A 257 32.51 16.56 6.75
N GLN A 258 32.15 17.73 7.28
CA GLN A 258 33.01 18.50 8.20
C GLN A 258 33.33 17.73 9.48
N ALA A 259 32.37 16.98 10.03
CA ALA A 259 32.60 16.15 11.20
C ALA A 259 33.62 15.02 10.94
N LEU A 260 33.65 14.45 9.73
CA LEU A 260 34.64 13.44 9.34
C LEU A 260 36.02 14.08 9.09
N LEU A 261 36.09 15.23 8.42
CA LEU A 261 37.34 15.97 8.22
C LEU A 261 38.01 16.31 9.56
N ALA A 262 37.22 16.75 10.55
CA ALA A 262 37.69 17.05 11.90
C ALA A 262 38.27 15.83 12.64
N GLN A 263 37.95 14.61 12.18
CA GLN A 263 38.40 13.34 12.73
C GLN A 263 39.59 12.75 11.94
N GLY A 264 40.14 13.52 11.00
CA GLY A 264 41.36 13.18 10.26
C GLY A 264 41.14 12.36 8.99
N PHE A 265 39.91 12.24 8.49
CA PHE A 265 39.67 11.71 7.14
C PHE A 265 40.08 12.75 6.10
N GLY A 266 40.79 12.33 5.04
CA GLY A 266 41.12 13.19 3.89
C GLY A 266 39.87 13.54 3.09
N GLU A 267 39.87 14.72 2.47
CA GLU A 267 38.72 15.19 1.67
C GLU A 267 38.48 14.29 0.46
N GLU A 268 39.55 13.82 -0.17
CA GLU A 268 39.56 12.88 -1.28
C GLU A 268 38.91 11.51 -0.96
N HIS A 269 38.72 11.20 0.32
CA HIS A 269 38.11 9.97 0.78
C HIS A 269 36.63 10.11 1.15
N ILE A 270 36.05 11.32 1.11
CA ILE A 270 34.67 11.58 1.54
C ILE A 270 33.84 12.08 0.36
N PHE A 271 32.79 11.34 0.04
CA PHE A 271 31.95 11.58 -1.13
C PHE A 271 30.50 11.83 -0.72
N ILE A 272 29.90 12.93 -1.16
CA ILE A 272 28.46 13.17 -1.01
C ILE A 272 27.75 12.66 -2.26
N VAL A 273 27.00 11.56 -2.11
CA VAL A 273 26.32 10.90 -3.23
C VAL A 273 24.90 11.46 -3.38
N GLY A 274 24.62 12.06 -4.54
CA GLY A 274 23.33 12.67 -4.82
C GLY A 274 23.26 13.30 -6.21
N SER A 275 22.06 13.68 -6.65
CA SER A 275 21.84 14.39 -7.91
C SER A 275 21.54 15.88 -7.72
N LYS A 276 20.88 16.24 -6.63
CA LYS A 276 20.63 17.61 -6.19
C LYS A 276 20.27 17.60 -4.71
N LEU A 277 21.02 18.34 -3.89
CA LEU A 277 20.79 18.42 -2.45
C LEU A 277 20.73 19.88 -2.01
N ASN A 278 19.80 20.18 -1.10
CA ASN A 278 19.75 21.50 -0.47
C ASN A 278 21.03 21.72 0.35
N ASN A 279 21.66 22.89 0.20
CA ASN A 279 22.86 23.31 0.91
C ASN A 279 24.14 22.51 0.59
N VAL A 280 24.21 21.88 -0.60
CA VAL A 280 25.44 21.29 -1.16
C VAL A 280 25.60 21.87 -2.56
N ASP A 281 26.79 22.34 -2.91
CA ASP A 281 27.08 22.75 -4.28
C ASP A 281 27.01 21.52 -5.21
N ASP A 282 26.41 21.67 -6.39
CA ASP A 282 26.32 20.61 -7.39
C ASP A 282 27.73 20.09 -7.78
N SER A 283 28.77 20.92 -7.68
CA SER A 283 30.17 20.49 -7.93
C SER A 283 30.73 19.55 -6.85
N GLU A 284 30.13 19.52 -5.66
CA GLU A 284 30.54 18.63 -4.56
C GLU A 284 29.76 17.30 -4.55
N LEU A 285 28.76 17.17 -5.43
CA LEU A 285 27.96 15.96 -5.56
C LEU A 285 28.62 14.98 -6.53
N VAL A 286 28.65 13.71 -6.13
CA VAL A 286 29.03 12.62 -7.03
C VAL A 286 27.82 11.73 -7.33
N THR A 287 27.77 11.23 -8.56
CA THR A 287 26.78 10.21 -8.91
C THR A 287 27.14 8.87 -8.28
N LEU A 288 26.18 7.96 -8.18
CA LEU A 288 26.46 6.60 -7.70
C LEU A 288 27.47 5.87 -8.61
N ALA A 289 27.38 6.07 -9.93
CA ALA A 289 28.33 5.46 -10.87
C ALA A 289 29.76 5.99 -10.65
N GLU A 290 29.89 7.29 -10.41
CA GLU A 290 31.16 7.92 -10.04
C GLU A 290 31.70 7.33 -8.74
N PHE A 291 30.87 7.24 -7.68
CA PHE A 291 31.28 6.67 -6.41
C PHE A 291 31.76 5.21 -6.54
N LYS A 292 31.09 4.39 -7.36
CA LYS A 292 31.53 3.02 -7.65
C LYS A 292 32.92 2.98 -8.29
N ARG A 293 33.23 3.92 -9.18
CA ARG A 293 34.57 4.05 -9.78
C ARG A 293 35.61 4.51 -8.75
N GLN A 294 35.26 5.46 -7.89
CA GLN A 294 36.15 5.91 -6.81
C GLN A 294 36.45 4.78 -5.82
N TYR A 295 35.47 3.92 -5.51
CA TYR A 295 35.71 2.70 -4.73
C TYR A 295 36.73 1.77 -5.39
N GLN A 296 36.60 1.52 -6.69
CA GLN A 296 37.56 0.68 -7.43
C GLN A 296 38.96 1.27 -7.41
N ASN A 297 39.09 2.59 -7.56
CA ASN A 297 40.38 3.27 -7.47
C ASN A 297 40.97 3.15 -6.06
N ALA A 298 40.21 3.48 -5.02
CA ALA A 298 40.64 3.39 -3.63
C ALA A 298 41.10 1.96 -3.27
N ALA A 299 40.40 0.94 -3.78
CA ALA A 299 40.78 -0.45 -3.57
C ALA A 299 42.17 -0.80 -4.15
N LEU A 300 42.61 -0.14 -5.23
CA LEU A 300 43.96 -0.33 -5.80
C LEU A 300 45.07 0.28 -4.93
N PHE A 301 44.73 1.28 -4.10
CA PHE A 301 45.67 2.00 -3.24
C PHE A 301 45.58 1.59 -1.76
N ASP A 302 44.83 0.53 -1.44
CA ASP A 302 44.58 0.08 -0.06
C ASP A 302 43.86 1.13 0.81
N GLU A 303 43.02 1.96 0.17
CA GLU A 303 42.37 3.11 0.79
C GLU A 303 40.92 2.81 1.23
N LYS A 304 40.45 3.63 2.18
CA LYS A 304 39.10 3.57 2.73
C LYS A 304 38.35 4.84 2.38
N ILE A 305 37.16 4.68 1.81
CA ILE A 305 36.33 5.82 1.41
C ILE A 305 34.98 5.84 2.12
N ILE A 306 34.35 7.01 2.22
CA ILE A 306 33.07 7.21 2.91
C ILE A 306 32.08 7.85 1.94
N ALA A 307 30.92 7.21 1.79
CA ALA A 307 29.77 7.82 1.14
C ALA A 307 28.83 8.45 2.16
N ILE A 308 28.42 9.69 1.91
CA ILE A 308 27.34 10.39 2.62
C ILE A 308 26.13 10.52 1.70
N THR A 309 24.94 10.21 2.20
CA THR A 309 23.69 10.41 1.48
C THR A 309 22.63 11.02 2.39
N VAL A 310 21.73 11.83 1.82
CA VAL A 310 20.59 12.44 2.55
C VAL A 310 19.34 11.56 2.48
N ALA A 311 19.19 10.81 1.40
CA ALA A 311 18.12 9.84 1.22
C ALA A 311 18.68 8.42 1.30
N SER A 312 17.84 7.43 1.63
CA SER A 312 18.23 6.06 1.34
C SER A 312 18.44 5.92 -0.16
N PHE A 313 19.42 5.12 -0.56
CA PHE A 313 19.48 4.67 -1.94
C PHE A 313 18.14 4.05 -2.33
N ARG A 314 17.63 4.49 -3.48
CA ARG A 314 16.35 4.06 -4.04
C ARG A 314 16.22 2.53 -4.03
N ALA A 315 14.99 2.04 -3.90
CA ALA A 315 14.67 0.65 -4.22
C ALA A 315 15.29 0.27 -5.57
N GLY A 316 15.79 -0.96 -5.70
CA GLY A 316 16.46 -1.46 -6.91
C GLY A 316 17.98 -1.26 -6.97
N ILE A 317 18.58 -0.35 -6.19
CA ILE A 317 20.05 -0.15 -6.20
C ILE A 317 20.79 -1.37 -5.60
N ASN A 318 21.73 -1.91 -6.36
CA ASN A 318 22.66 -2.97 -5.94
C ASN A 318 24.12 -2.48 -6.02
N PHE A 319 24.85 -2.61 -4.91
CA PHE A 319 26.27 -2.26 -4.81
C PHE A 319 27.20 -3.31 -5.45
N GLY A 320 26.69 -4.49 -5.79
CA GLY A 320 27.50 -5.58 -6.31
C GLY A 320 28.24 -6.34 -5.22
N ILE A 321 28.73 -7.52 -5.56
CA ILE A 321 29.36 -8.46 -4.60
C ILE A 321 30.64 -7.87 -4.00
N GLU A 322 31.47 -7.24 -4.84
CA GLU A 322 32.76 -6.65 -4.45
C GLU A 322 32.58 -5.57 -3.38
N MET A 323 31.79 -4.53 -3.65
CA MET A 323 31.52 -3.48 -2.67
C MET A 323 30.84 -4.03 -1.42
N LYS A 324 29.92 -4.99 -1.53
CA LYS A 324 29.31 -5.59 -0.32
C LYS A 324 30.33 -6.33 0.53
N ASN A 325 31.31 -7.00 -0.09
CA ASN A 325 32.44 -7.60 0.62
C ASN A 325 33.36 -6.55 1.26
N GLY A 326 33.57 -5.41 0.60
CA GLY A 326 34.37 -4.30 1.13
C GLY A 326 33.64 -3.31 2.04
N LEU A 327 32.36 -3.55 2.37
CA LEU A 327 31.61 -2.66 3.26
C LEU A 327 32.14 -2.80 4.70
N ILE A 328 32.60 -1.69 5.27
CA ILE A 328 33.15 -1.65 6.64
C ILE A 328 32.04 -1.36 7.63
N ALA A 329 31.27 -0.29 7.38
CA ALA A 329 30.20 0.12 8.27
C ALA A 329 29.10 0.87 7.53
N SER A 330 27.91 0.84 8.10
CA SER A 330 26.82 1.73 7.68
C SER A 330 26.19 2.44 8.86
N TRP A 331 25.82 3.70 8.70
CA TRP A 331 25.06 4.49 9.66
C TRP A 331 23.71 4.90 9.09
N ASP A 332 22.64 4.72 9.84
CA ASP A 332 21.28 5.10 9.43
C ASP A 332 20.55 5.94 10.48
N SER A 333 20.27 7.21 10.15
CA SER A 333 19.55 8.14 11.03
C SER A 333 18.02 7.98 11.03
N THR A 334 17.43 6.99 10.36
CA THR A 334 15.96 6.89 10.17
C THR A 334 15.20 6.43 11.42
N ILE A 335 14.02 7.01 11.66
CA ILE A 335 13.18 6.80 12.88
C ILE A 335 11.78 6.21 12.62
N SER A 336 11.39 6.02 11.36
CA SER A 336 9.96 6.02 10.98
C SER A 336 9.19 4.73 11.26
N ASN A 337 9.68 3.57 10.86
CA ASN A 337 8.98 2.27 10.94
C ASN A 337 9.92 1.12 10.55
N ILE A 338 9.51 -0.14 10.78
CA ILE A 338 10.34 -1.33 10.46
C ILE A 338 10.79 -1.31 9.00
N ALA A 339 9.85 -1.08 8.07
CA ALA A 339 10.13 -1.07 6.64
C ALA A 339 11.23 -0.06 6.27
N ALA A 340 11.14 1.17 6.77
CA ALA A 340 12.12 2.21 6.48
C ALA A 340 13.51 1.89 7.03
N VAL A 341 13.61 1.15 8.14
CA VAL A 341 14.89 0.71 8.71
C VAL A 341 15.48 -0.42 7.87
N VAL A 342 14.72 -1.49 7.63
CA VAL A 342 15.23 -2.68 6.93
C VAL A 342 15.48 -2.39 5.46
N GLN A 343 14.76 -1.43 4.86
CA GLN A 343 14.92 -1.04 3.46
C GLN A 343 15.98 0.02 3.19
N ALA A 344 16.58 0.56 4.24
CA ALA A 344 17.63 1.54 4.09
C ALA A 344 19.00 0.85 4.01
N ASN A 345 20.02 1.36 4.71
CA ASN A 345 21.41 0.94 4.43
C ASN A 345 21.65 -0.56 4.66
N ILE A 346 21.07 -1.15 5.71
CA ILE A 346 21.25 -2.58 6.00
C ILE A 346 20.62 -3.48 4.93
N GLY A 347 19.45 -3.14 4.39
CA GLY A 347 18.84 -3.89 3.29
C GLY A 347 19.59 -3.75 1.96
N ARG A 348 20.36 -2.67 1.79
CA ARG A 348 21.26 -2.48 0.65
C ARG A 348 22.56 -3.27 0.79
N ALA A 349 22.96 -3.56 2.03
CA ALA A 349 24.08 -4.45 2.32
C ALA A 349 23.73 -5.91 2.04
N SER A 350 22.47 -6.34 2.24
CA SER A 350 22.03 -7.72 2.01
C SER A 350 22.32 -8.27 0.60
N GLY A 351 22.55 -9.57 0.49
CA GLY A 351 22.65 -10.29 -0.78
C GLY A 351 23.59 -11.49 -0.73
N TYR A 352 24.11 -11.89 -1.88
CA TYR A 352 25.03 -13.02 -2.03
C TYR A 352 26.49 -12.54 -1.88
N HIS A 353 26.98 -12.48 -0.65
CA HIS A 353 28.34 -12.06 -0.31
C HIS A 353 28.73 -12.66 1.05
N HIS A 354 30.00 -12.54 1.45
CA HIS A 354 30.54 -13.20 2.65
C HIS A 354 30.96 -12.23 3.75
N ASN A 355 30.43 -11.00 3.73
CA ASN A 355 30.82 -9.97 4.68
C ASN A 355 30.10 -10.14 6.02
N THR A 356 30.76 -10.83 6.93
CA THR A 356 30.30 -11.10 8.29
C THR A 356 30.88 -10.13 9.32
N ILE A 357 31.72 -9.18 8.89
CA ILE A 357 32.45 -8.28 9.79
C ILE A 357 31.91 -6.85 9.79
N ALA A 358 31.20 -6.43 8.74
CA ALA A 358 30.63 -5.09 8.65
C ALA A 358 29.75 -4.76 9.87
N LYS A 359 29.80 -3.50 10.32
CA LYS A 359 28.96 -3.00 11.41
C LYS A 359 27.87 -2.04 10.93
N HIS A 360 26.62 -2.34 11.24
CA HIS A 360 25.45 -1.58 10.87
C HIS A 360 24.88 -0.84 12.08
N PHE A 361 25.12 0.47 12.15
CA PHE A 361 24.61 1.37 13.18
C PHE A 361 23.19 1.79 12.78
N THR A 362 22.19 1.21 13.44
CA THR A 362 20.77 1.41 13.12
C THR A 362 19.86 1.00 14.30
N ASN A 363 18.55 1.02 14.09
CA ASN A 363 17.56 0.61 15.09
C ASN A 363 17.47 -0.93 15.19
N LEU A 364 18.20 -1.52 16.14
CA LEU A 364 18.21 -2.94 16.50
C LEU A 364 16.83 -3.46 16.89
N ASP A 365 15.99 -2.65 17.55
CA ASP A 365 14.63 -3.08 17.93
C ASP A 365 13.78 -3.35 16.68
N ALA A 366 13.86 -2.47 15.68
CA ALA A 366 13.21 -2.67 14.38
C ALA A 366 13.78 -3.88 13.63
N ILE A 367 15.09 -4.13 13.68
CA ILE A 367 15.68 -5.32 13.06
C ILE A 367 15.27 -6.60 13.79
N SER A 368 15.18 -6.55 15.13
CA SER A 368 14.75 -7.68 15.95
C SER A 368 13.31 -8.05 15.66
N ALA A 369 12.41 -7.05 15.60
CA ALA A 369 11.03 -7.24 15.19
C ALA A 369 10.92 -7.85 13.79
N TYR A 370 11.68 -7.33 12.82
CA TYR A 370 11.70 -7.90 11.46
C TYR A 370 12.20 -9.34 11.43
N THR A 371 13.23 -9.65 12.22
CA THR A 371 13.79 -11.01 12.32
C THR A 371 12.76 -12.00 12.88
N GLU A 372 12.03 -11.62 13.93
CA GLU A 372 10.96 -12.46 14.50
C GLU A 372 9.83 -12.69 13.50
N LEU A 373 9.44 -11.66 12.76
CA LEU A 373 8.44 -11.77 11.70
C LEU A 373 8.90 -12.69 10.57
N LEU A 374 10.14 -12.58 10.10
CA LEU A 374 10.69 -13.48 9.07
C LEU A 374 10.74 -14.94 9.54
N ASN A 375 11.14 -15.18 10.80
CA ASN A 375 11.14 -16.53 11.35
C ASN A 375 9.73 -17.14 11.37
N TYR A 376 8.74 -16.33 11.73
CA TYR A 376 7.35 -16.78 11.74
C TYR A 376 6.80 -17.03 10.34
N LEU A 377 7.07 -16.13 9.38
CA LEU A 377 6.68 -16.32 7.98
C LEU A 377 7.30 -17.57 7.37
N GLU A 378 8.55 -17.91 7.73
CA GLU A 378 9.18 -19.15 7.29
C GLU A 378 8.54 -20.39 7.92
N GLN A 379 8.13 -20.32 9.19
CA GLN A 379 7.45 -21.42 9.89
C GLN A 379 6.02 -21.66 9.38
N GLU A 380 5.32 -20.58 9.03
CA GLU A 380 3.92 -20.58 8.56
C GLU A 380 3.81 -20.50 7.03
N ASP A 381 4.87 -20.87 6.30
CA ASP A 381 4.88 -20.83 4.85
C ASP A 381 3.74 -21.69 4.27
N CYS A 382 2.97 -21.11 3.34
CA CYS A 382 1.83 -21.74 2.70
C CYS A 382 0.67 -22.14 3.65
N THR A 383 0.64 -21.71 4.93
CA THR A 383 -0.47 -22.03 5.86
C THR A 383 -1.60 -21.01 5.83
N ASN A 384 -1.40 -19.85 5.19
CA ASN A 384 -2.34 -18.73 5.15
C ASN A 384 -2.80 -18.26 6.55
N ASN A 385 -1.95 -18.41 7.56
CA ASN A 385 -2.23 -18.03 8.95
C ASN A 385 -2.14 -16.51 9.19
N PHE A 386 -2.89 -15.71 8.43
CA PHE A 386 -2.91 -14.25 8.54
C PHE A 386 -3.31 -13.76 9.94
N THR A 387 -4.16 -14.50 10.64
CA THR A 387 -4.54 -14.20 12.04
C THR A 387 -3.35 -14.32 12.98
N GLY A 388 -2.54 -15.37 12.85
CA GLY A 388 -1.33 -15.57 13.64
C GLY A 388 -0.29 -14.48 13.36
N ILE A 389 -0.12 -14.10 12.09
CA ILE A 389 0.77 -13.01 11.67
C ILE A 389 0.33 -11.68 12.28
N ALA A 390 -0.98 -11.40 12.32
CA ALA A 390 -1.51 -10.21 12.95
C ALA A 390 -1.23 -10.16 14.45
N LYS A 391 -1.42 -11.27 15.16
CA LYS A 391 -1.11 -11.36 16.60
C LYS A 391 0.38 -11.19 16.87
N LEU A 392 1.24 -11.82 16.06
CA LEU A 392 2.68 -11.64 16.18
C LEU A 392 3.07 -10.18 15.93
N PHE A 393 2.47 -9.53 14.95
CA PHE A 393 2.75 -8.13 14.66
C PHE A 393 2.41 -7.20 15.83
N GLU A 394 1.24 -7.38 16.46
CA GLU A 394 0.88 -6.64 17.67
C GLU A 394 1.91 -6.90 18.78
N HIS A 395 2.28 -8.15 18.98
CA HIS A 395 3.26 -8.56 19.99
C HIS A 395 4.64 -7.91 19.76
N VAL A 396 5.20 -8.00 18.55
CA VAL A 396 6.54 -7.44 18.29
C VAL A 396 6.54 -5.92 18.40
N CYS A 397 5.49 -5.24 17.96
CA CYS A 397 5.45 -3.79 18.09
C CYS A 397 5.32 -3.32 19.54
N GLU A 398 4.55 -4.03 20.36
CA GLU A 398 4.46 -3.76 21.80
C GLU A 398 5.80 -4.05 22.50
N LYS A 399 6.40 -5.21 22.21
CA LYS A 399 7.68 -5.65 22.78
C LYS A 399 8.83 -4.69 22.46
N TYR A 400 8.90 -4.21 21.22
CA TYR A 400 9.99 -3.37 20.71
C TYR A 400 9.65 -1.86 20.68
N GLN A 401 8.48 -1.47 21.21
CA GLN A 401 7.99 -0.08 21.21
C GLN A 401 8.01 0.59 19.83
N ILE A 402 7.64 -0.16 18.80
CA ILE A 402 7.68 0.30 17.41
C ILE A 402 6.32 0.93 17.05
N LYS A 403 6.37 2.13 16.46
CA LYS A 403 5.17 2.92 16.09
C LYS A 403 4.34 2.31 14.96
N GLY A 404 4.92 1.44 14.13
CA GLY A 404 4.26 0.81 12.99
C GLY A 404 5.21 0.05 12.07
N PHE A 405 4.66 -0.72 11.12
CA PHE A 405 5.47 -1.49 10.16
C PHE A 405 5.90 -0.64 8.96
N ASP A 406 4.96 0.09 8.38
CA ASP A 406 5.14 0.96 7.22
C ASP A 406 4.20 2.18 7.34
N ARG A 407 4.25 3.14 6.41
CA ARG A 407 3.42 4.36 6.42
C ARG A 407 1.91 4.09 6.49
N GLY A 408 1.46 2.91 6.07
CA GLY A 408 0.05 2.51 6.07
C GLY A 408 -0.45 1.73 7.30
N LEU A 409 0.44 1.36 8.23
CA LEU A 409 0.11 0.50 9.38
C LEU A 409 0.68 1.06 10.68
N SER A 410 -0.20 1.44 11.61
CA SER A 410 0.16 1.90 12.94
C SER A 410 -0.63 1.17 14.02
N LEU A 411 -0.17 1.26 15.27
CA LEU A 411 -0.90 0.73 16.43
C LEU A 411 -1.57 1.87 17.19
N SER A 412 -2.86 1.75 17.47
CA SER A 412 -3.54 2.67 18.36
C SER A 412 -3.26 2.33 19.82
N SER A 413 -3.10 3.36 20.65
CA SER A 413 -2.92 3.24 22.10
C SER A 413 -4.14 2.66 22.84
N ASN A 414 -5.33 2.74 22.25
CA ASN A 414 -6.56 2.14 22.78
C ASN A 414 -6.94 0.87 22.00
N LYS A 415 -7.47 -0.15 22.70
CA LYS A 415 -8.19 -1.27 22.06
C LYS A 415 -9.42 -0.69 21.38
N GLN A 416 -9.38 -0.51 20.07
CA GLN A 416 -10.58 -0.16 19.32
C GLN A 416 -11.41 -1.42 19.13
N LEU A 417 -12.73 -1.32 19.32
CA LEU A 417 -13.64 -2.27 18.70
C LEU A 417 -13.42 -2.10 17.19
N GLN A 418 -12.73 -3.03 16.54
CA GLN A 418 -12.98 -3.24 15.13
C GLN A 418 -14.43 -3.71 15.03
N SER A 419 -15.34 -2.78 14.73
CA SER A 419 -16.59 -3.17 14.10
C SER A 419 -16.17 -3.93 12.84
N GLN A 420 -16.40 -5.24 12.84
CA GLN A 420 -16.46 -6.01 11.59
C GLN A 420 -17.31 -5.17 10.63
N PRO A 421 -16.78 -4.75 9.47
CA PRO A 421 -17.66 -4.51 8.35
C PRO A 421 -18.44 -5.82 8.22
N LEU A 422 -19.76 -5.77 8.31
CA LEU A 422 -20.54 -6.91 7.89
C LEU A 422 -20.05 -7.23 6.48
N ALA A 423 -19.57 -8.46 6.23
CA ALA A 423 -19.46 -8.95 4.88
C ALA A 423 -20.75 -8.54 4.17
N THR A 424 -20.64 -7.66 3.18
CA THR A 424 -21.74 -7.33 2.29
C THR A 424 -22.04 -8.59 1.50
N LYS A 425 -22.77 -9.52 2.13
CA LYS A 425 -23.92 -10.06 1.45
C LYS A 425 -24.77 -8.84 1.16
N THR A 426 -24.69 -8.37 -0.08
CA THR A 426 -25.63 -7.44 -0.69
C THR A 426 -27.00 -8.09 -0.59
N GLU A 427 -27.66 -7.91 0.55
CA GLU A 427 -29.10 -8.06 0.66
C GLU A 427 -29.66 -6.70 0.26
N ASN A 428 -30.30 -6.66 -0.91
CA ASN A 428 -30.93 -5.47 -1.47
C ASN A 428 -31.87 -4.85 -0.42
N LEU A 429 -31.59 -3.62 0.00
CA LEU A 429 -32.56 -2.81 0.73
C LEU A 429 -33.53 -2.22 -0.29
N ASN A 430 -34.75 -2.75 -0.33
CA ASN A 430 -35.83 -2.19 -1.14
C ASN A 430 -36.36 -0.91 -0.45
N PHE A 431 -35.84 0.25 -0.86
CA PHE A 431 -36.54 1.51 -0.58
C PHE A 431 -37.74 1.60 -1.50
N THR A 432 -38.89 1.87 -0.91
CA THR A 432 -40.17 1.82 -1.63
C THR A 432 -40.68 3.20 -1.97
N GLN A 433 -40.25 4.25 -1.24
CA GLN A 433 -40.74 5.61 -1.40
C GLN A 433 -39.66 6.64 -1.07
N TYR A 434 -39.79 7.83 -1.68
CA TYR A 434 -39.04 9.03 -1.31
C TYR A 434 -39.97 10.19 -1.02
N TRP A 435 -39.47 11.14 -0.24
CA TRP A 435 -40.18 12.34 0.19
C TRP A 435 -39.27 13.54 0.01
N LEU A 436 -39.79 14.60 -0.61
CA LEU A 436 -39.13 15.90 -0.77
C LEU A 436 -39.83 16.91 0.12
N LEU A 437 -39.12 17.46 1.09
CA LEU A 437 -39.70 18.30 2.13
C LEU A 437 -38.91 19.59 2.30
N ASP A 438 -39.64 20.70 2.45
CA ASP A 438 -39.06 21.97 2.87
C ASP A 438 -38.97 21.97 4.40
N LEU A 439 -37.76 22.10 4.93
CA LEU A 439 -37.53 21.99 6.37
C LEU A 439 -38.10 23.17 7.18
N ARG A 440 -38.64 24.20 6.52
CA ARG A 440 -39.35 25.32 7.17
C ARG A 440 -40.81 25.01 7.49
N ILE A 441 -41.38 23.97 6.87
CA ILE A 441 -42.77 23.53 7.12
C ILE A 441 -42.82 22.89 8.50
N ALA A 442 -43.78 23.27 9.34
CA ALA A 442 -43.94 22.67 10.66
C ALA A 442 -44.31 21.19 10.53
N ALA A 443 -43.70 20.30 11.32
CA ALA A 443 -44.00 18.86 11.23
C ALA A 443 -45.49 18.51 11.41
N ASN A 444 -46.25 19.38 12.10
CA ASN A 444 -47.70 19.23 12.30
C ASN A 444 -48.51 19.47 11.01
N GLU A 445 -47.93 20.13 10.01
CA GLU A 445 -48.54 20.30 8.68
C GLU A 445 -48.33 19.06 7.79
N LEU A 446 -47.53 18.08 8.25
CA LEU A 446 -47.28 16.79 7.58
C LEU A 446 -48.20 15.67 8.07
N GLU A 447 -49.30 15.97 8.79
CA GLU A 447 -50.20 15.05 9.51
C GLU A 447 -50.77 13.85 8.69
N HIS A 448 -50.68 13.87 7.36
CA HIS A 448 -51.10 12.78 6.47
C HIS A 448 -49.94 11.98 5.82
N SER A 449 -48.70 12.22 6.27
CA SER A 449 -47.49 11.54 5.76
C SER A 449 -47.15 10.30 6.59
N ASP A 450 -46.24 9.47 6.08
CA ASP A 450 -45.69 8.33 6.83
C ASP A 450 -45.19 8.79 8.22
N PRO A 451 -45.65 8.18 9.33
CA PRO A 451 -45.21 8.57 10.68
C PRO A 451 -43.69 8.57 10.85
N ARG A 452 -42.98 7.71 10.12
CA ARG A 452 -41.51 7.65 10.12
C ARG A 452 -40.89 8.92 9.54
N VAL A 453 -41.52 9.49 8.51
CA VAL A 453 -41.10 10.74 7.86
C VAL A 453 -41.38 11.93 8.77
N ILE A 454 -42.55 11.98 9.42
CA ILE A 454 -42.90 13.05 10.37
C ILE A 454 -41.88 13.08 11.52
N ASN A 455 -41.59 11.93 12.11
CA ASN A 455 -40.60 11.82 13.18
C ASN A 455 -39.18 12.21 12.73
N ALA A 456 -38.81 11.88 11.48
CA ALA A 456 -37.50 12.22 10.94
C ALA A 456 -37.33 13.73 10.75
N VAL A 457 -38.37 14.40 10.23
CA VAL A 457 -38.38 15.86 10.08
C VAL A 457 -38.29 16.56 11.43
N GLN A 458 -39.04 16.10 12.44
CA GLN A 458 -38.96 16.65 13.79
C GLN A 458 -37.55 16.52 14.39
N ALA A 459 -36.91 15.36 14.20
CA ALA A 459 -35.54 15.14 14.67
C ALA A 459 -34.53 16.09 13.99
N ILE A 460 -34.64 16.28 12.67
CA ILE A 460 -33.80 17.20 11.89
C ILE A 460 -34.04 18.66 12.30
N GLN A 461 -35.29 19.07 12.49
CA GLN A 461 -35.64 20.43 12.90
C GLN A 461 -35.14 20.74 14.32
N ASN A 462 -35.31 19.80 15.26
CA ASN A 462 -34.79 19.93 16.63
C ASN A 462 -33.27 20.06 16.64
N TYR A 463 -32.57 19.30 15.78
CA TYR A 463 -31.13 19.41 15.63
C TYR A 463 -30.68 20.82 15.22
N TYR A 464 -31.30 21.43 14.21
CA TYR A 464 -30.99 22.80 13.82
C TYR A 464 -31.31 23.84 14.89
N HIS A 465 -32.39 23.66 15.66
CA HIS A 465 -32.73 24.55 16.77
C HIS A 465 -31.67 24.51 17.89
N GLN A 466 -31.14 23.32 18.20
CA GLN A 466 -30.16 23.15 19.27
C GLN A 466 -28.73 23.58 18.86
N LYS A 467 -28.39 23.49 17.57
CA LYS A 467 -27.01 23.73 17.07
C LYS A 467 -26.99 24.58 15.79
N PRO A 468 -27.43 25.86 15.83
CA PRO A 468 -27.37 26.73 14.67
C PRO A 468 -25.91 27.00 14.24
N GLY A 469 -25.57 26.70 12.98
CA GLY A 469 -24.30 27.11 12.34
C GLY A 469 -23.04 26.32 12.71
N LEU A 470 -23.15 25.10 13.24
CA LEU A 470 -21.99 24.26 13.57
C LEU A 470 -21.41 23.55 12.34
N ALA A 471 -20.07 23.45 12.30
CA ALA A 471 -19.37 22.73 11.24
C ALA A 471 -19.67 21.23 11.31
N VAL A 472 -20.29 20.69 10.27
CA VAL A 472 -20.73 19.30 10.19
C VAL A 472 -19.57 18.45 9.69
N ARG A 473 -19.19 17.40 10.43
CA ARG A 473 -18.40 16.29 9.87
C ARG A 473 -19.37 15.39 9.13
N ASN A 474 -18.99 14.90 7.96
CA ASN A 474 -19.82 14.20 6.96
C ASN A 474 -20.86 13.17 7.49
N GLU A 475 -20.76 12.70 8.74
CA GLU A 475 -21.85 12.08 9.48
C GLU A 475 -21.82 12.58 10.94
N ILE A 476 -22.79 13.41 11.36
CA ILE A 476 -22.99 13.74 12.78
C ILE A 476 -24.19 12.96 13.31
N GLU A 477 -23.94 12.25 14.41
CA GLU A 477 -24.93 11.86 15.41
C GLU A 477 -25.85 13.03 15.75
N ILE A 478 -27.11 12.97 15.27
CA ILE A 478 -28.21 13.60 16.01
C ILE A 478 -28.07 13.05 17.42
N ALA A 479 -27.77 13.92 18.40
CA ALA A 479 -27.73 13.50 19.79
C ALA A 479 -29.13 12.93 20.11
N ASP A 480 -29.16 11.70 20.63
CA ASP A 480 -30.34 10.80 20.68
C ASP A 480 -30.64 10.05 19.37
N LYS A 481 -29.62 9.50 18.70
CA LYS A 481 -29.74 8.59 17.53
C LYS A 481 -30.86 7.57 17.78
N PRO A 482 -32.01 7.69 17.10
CA PRO A 482 -32.91 6.58 17.02
C PRO A 482 -32.27 5.56 16.08
N ASP A 483 -32.17 4.29 16.47
CA ASP A 483 -31.59 3.21 15.64
C ASP A 483 -32.24 3.08 14.25
N TRP A 484 -33.37 3.78 14.03
CA TRP A 484 -34.16 3.79 12.80
C TRP A 484 -33.88 4.97 11.84
N LEU A 485 -33.18 6.05 12.22
CA LEU A 485 -32.95 7.23 11.35
C LEU A 485 -31.46 7.48 11.05
N ARG A 486 -31.13 7.64 9.76
CA ARG A 486 -29.83 8.17 9.32
C ARG A 486 -29.99 9.52 8.63
N VAL A 487 -29.13 10.49 8.96
CA VAL A 487 -29.13 11.81 8.33
C VAL A 487 -27.73 12.17 7.84
N THR A 488 -27.65 12.58 6.58
CA THR A 488 -26.45 13.10 5.93
C THR A 488 -26.67 14.57 5.59
N PHE A 489 -25.78 15.44 6.06
CA PHE A 489 -25.84 16.88 5.76
C PHE A 489 -24.96 17.18 4.56
N VAL A 490 -25.56 17.79 3.53
CA VAL A 490 -24.89 18.17 2.29
C VAL A 490 -24.32 19.58 2.45
N ASP A 491 -23.01 19.73 2.24
CA ASP A 491 -22.27 20.98 2.39
C ASP A 491 -21.44 21.29 1.13
N GLY A 492 -20.69 22.40 1.13
CA GLY A 492 -19.92 22.81 -0.03
C GLY A 492 -18.76 21.88 -0.42
N ASP A 493 -18.25 21.06 0.50
CA ASP A 493 -17.13 20.14 0.25
C ASP A 493 -17.64 18.85 -0.40
N ASN A 494 -18.87 18.44 -0.07
CA ASN A 494 -19.43 17.15 -0.45
C ASN A 494 -20.57 17.22 -1.50
N TYR A 495 -21.11 18.42 -1.79
CA TYR A 495 -22.13 18.63 -2.84
C TYR A 495 -21.63 18.25 -4.23
N GLY A 496 -20.39 18.63 -4.56
CA GLY A 496 -19.69 18.29 -5.82
C GLY A 496 -20.20 19.01 -7.08
N ASP A 497 -19.44 18.91 -8.18
CA ASP A 497 -19.81 19.46 -9.48
C ASP A 497 -20.75 18.51 -10.26
N GLN A 498 -21.26 18.93 -11.42
CA GLN A 498 -22.23 18.14 -12.19
C GLN A 498 -21.73 16.75 -12.63
N THR A 499 -20.45 16.41 -12.40
CA THR A 499 -19.85 15.13 -12.78
C THR A 499 -19.45 14.24 -11.60
N THR A 500 -19.23 14.80 -10.40
CA THR A 500 -18.84 14.06 -9.20
C THR A 500 -19.33 14.77 -7.93
N GLY A 501 -20.20 14.13 -7.13
CA GLY A 501 -20.77 14.74 -5.91
C GLY A 501 -21.96 13.99 -5.29
N LEU A 502 -22.28 14.24 -4.01
CA LEU A 502 -23.48 13.67 -3.34
C LEU A 502 -24.79 14.10 -4.00
N ASN A 503 -24.81 15.26 -4.67
CA ASN A 503 -25.98 15.72 -5.42
C ASN A 503 -26.37 14.71 -6.52
N GLN A 504 -25.39 14.16 -7.26
CA GLN A 504 -25.61 13.15 -8.31
C GLN A 504 -26.15 11.85 -7.73
N ASP A 505 -25.62 11.41 -6.59
CA ASP A 505 -26.10 10.20 -5.92
C ASP A 505 -27.58 10.34 -5.52
N ILE A 506 -27.97 11.51 -5.00
CA ILE A 506 -29.37 11.79 -4.64
C ILE A 506 -30.27 11.82 -5.90
N TYR A 507 -29.81 12.44 -7.01
CA TYR A 507 -30.57 12.49 -8.25
C TYR A 507 -30.77 11.11 -8.88
N GLN A 508 -29.71 10.29 -8.93
CA GLN A 508 -29.79 8.93 -9.44
C GLN A 508 -30.83 8.12 -8.67
N PHE A 509 -30.87 8.28 -7.34
CA PHE A 509 -31.78 7.56 -6.49
C PHE A 509 -33.25 7.96 -6.69
N ILE A 510 -33.54 9.26 -6.75
CA ILE A 510 -34.89 9.76 -7.07
C ILE A 510 -35.36 9.22 -8.43
N ASN A 511 -34.48 9.25 -9.44
CA ASN A 511 -34.81 8.74 -10.78
C ASN A 511 -35.04 7.22 -10.78
N GLN A 512 -34.28 6.46 -9.99
CA GLN A 512 -34.44 5.00 -9.89
C GLN A 512 -35.76 4.62 -9.21
N ILE A 513 -36.15 5.27 -8.11
CA ILE A 513 -37.46 5.02 -7.47
C ILE A 513 -38.60 5.41 -8.41
N THR A 514 -38.50 6.56 -9.08
CA THR A 514 -39.58 7.07 -9.95
C THR A 514 -39.80 6.19 -11.20
N ALA A 515 -38.79 5.42 -11.62
CA ALA A 515 -38.85 4.51 -12.76
C ALA A 515 -39.41 3.11 -12.44
N ASP A 516 -39.97 2.89 -11.25
CA ASP A 516 -40.51 1.60 -10.76
C ASP A 516 -39.47 0.44 -10.76
N ASN A 517 -38.18 0.78 -10.79
CA ASN A 517 -37.10 -0.19 -10.72
C ASN A 517 -36.70 -0.42 -9.26
N GLU A 518 -36.68 -1.68 -8.82
CA GLU A 518 -36.16 -2.05 -7.50
C GLU A 518 -34.72 -1.50 -7.31
N LEU A 519 -34.49 -0.87 -6.17
CA LEU A 519 -33.19 -0.32 -5.80
C LEU A 519 -32.20 -1.42 -5.45
N SER A 520 -31.29 -1.72 -6.38
CA SER A 520 -30.04 -2.40 -6.08
C SER A 520 -29.07 -1.37 -5.47
N ALA A 521 -29.09 -1.20 -4.15
CA ALA A 521 -28.21 -0.29 -3.42
C ALA A 521 -26.73 -0.74 -3.49
N THR A 522 -26.03 -0.34 -4.55
CA THR A 522 -24.56 -0.48 -4.68
C THR A 522 -23.83 0.85 -4.60
N SER A 523 -24.53 1.99 -4.66
CA SER A 523 -23.90 3.32 -4.73
C SER A 523 -23.94 4.15 -3.44
N LEU A 524 -24.61 3.68 -2.38
CA LEU A 524 -24.62 4.36 -1.09
C LEU A 524 -24.30 3.38 0.03
N ASN A 525 -23.36 3.75 0.90
CA ASN A 525 -22.98 3.02 2.12
C ASN A 525 -24.13 2.94 3.14
N VAL A 526 -25.33 2.50 2.77
CA VAL A 526 -26.48 2.36 3.68
C VAL A 526 -26.25 1.15 4.57
N VAL A 527 -25.93 1.42 5.83
CA VAL A 527 -25.75 0.38 6.87
C VAL A 527 -27.12 -0.17 7.27
N LYS A 528 -27.21 -1.50 7.46
CA LYS A 528 -28.40 -2.24 7.93
C LYS A 528 -28.97 -1.62 9.22
N GLY A 529 -30.29 -1.41 9.28
CA GLY A 529 -31.01 -1.03 10.53
C GLY A 529 -31.89 0.22 10.46
N PHE A 530 -31.64 1.12 9.50
CA PHE A 530 -32.40 2.36 9.38
C PHE A 530 -33.69 2.18 8.58
N GLN A 531 -34.81 2.64 9.14
CA GLN A 531 -36.11 2.71 8.47
C GLN A 531 -36.23 3.97 7.58
N VAL A 532 -35.44 5.01 7.87
CA VAL A 532 -35.42 6.28 7.15
C VAL A 532 -33.99 6.74 6.92
N VAL A 533 -33.68 7.16 5.70
CA VAL A 533 -32.41 7.82 5.34
C VAL A 533 -32.74 9.22 4.81
N ALA A 534 -32.12 10.26 5.36
CA ALA A 534 -32.37 11.64 4.98
C ALA A 534 -31.08 12.33 4.49
N TYR A 535 -31.18 13.06 3.38
CA TYR A 535 -30.17 14.00 2.90
C TYR A 535 -30.68 15.42 3.09
N VAL A 536 -29.94 16.23 3.83
CA VAL A 536 -30.34 17.59 4.16
C VAL A 536 -29.47 18.59 3.41
N VAL A 537 -30.08 19.36 2.52
CA VAL A 537 -29.44 20.41 1.73
C VAL A 537 -29.88 21.76 2.29
N SER A 538 -28.95 22.49 2.91
CA SER A 538 -29.24 23.74 3.60
C SER A 538 -28.06 24.70 3.54
N ASP A 539 -28.37 26.00 3.48
CA ASP A 539 -27.42 27.10 3.62
C ASP A 539 -26.90 27.24 5.06
N GLN A 540 -27.28 26.36 5.99
CA GLN A 540 -26.74 26.32 7.35
C GLN A 540 -25.62 25.30 7.49
N ASN A 541 -25.43 24.41 6.51
CA ASN A 541 -24.43 23.36 6.55
C ASN A 541 -23.04 23.93 6.22
N LEU A 542 -22.09 23.73 7.12
CA LEU A 542 -20.71 24.18 6.97
C LEU A 542 -19.75 22.99 7.10
N SER A 543 -18.87 22.79 6.13
CA SER A 543 -17.88 21.71 6.17
C SER A 543 -16.88 21.91 7.31
N ALA A 544 -16.64 20.82 8.05
CA ALA A 544 -15.56 20.73 9.05
C ALA A 544 -14.15 20.70 8.42
N ASN A 545 -14.05 20.40 7.12
CA ASN A 545 -12.79 20.47 6.38
C ASN A 545 -12.41 21.93 6.15
N ARG A 546 -11.32 22.39 6.77
CA ARG A 546 -10.86 23.77 6.66
C ARG A 546 -10.11 24.06 5.35
N GLU A 547 -9.67 23.03 4.66
CA GLU A 547 -8.88 23.13 3.42
C GLU A 547 -9.74 22.98 2.17
N ALA A 548 -11.04 22.71 2.31
CA ALA A 548 -11.96 22.56 1.19
C ALA A 548 -12.14 23.88 0.42
N TYR A 549 -12.13 23.77 -0.92
CA TYR A 549 -12.26 24.89 -1.84
C TYR A 549 -13.59 25.64 -1.65
N LYS A 550 -14.70 24.90 -1.49
CA LYS A 550 -16.01 25.42 -1.10
C LYS A 550 -16.43 24.71 0.18
N ARG A 551 -16.78 25.46 1.23
CA ARG A 551 -17.12 24.90 2.55
C ARG A 551 -18.61 24.97 2.88
N LYS A 552 -19.35 25.78 2.14
CA LYS A 552 -20.74 26.11 2.41
C LYS A 552 -21.50 26.21 1.09
N LEU A 553 -22.75 25.79 1.08
CA LEU A 553 -23.65 26.00 -0.05
C LEU A 553 -24.09 27.47 -0.12
N ASP A 554 -24.13 28.00 -1.33
CA ASP A 554 -24.74 29.30 -1.60
C ASP A 554 -26.20 29.14 -2.08
N GLN A 555 -26.88 30.26 -2.25
CA GLN A 555 -28.29 30.28 -2.65
C GLN A 555 -28.48 29.71 -4.06
N ASP A 556 -27.48 29.82 -4.94
CA ASP A 556 -27.54 29.32 -6.29
C ASP A 556 -27.45 27.78 -6.29
N ASP A 557 -26.58 27.19 -5.47
CA ASP A 557 -26.49 25.72 -5.29
C ASP A 557 -27.83 25.13 -4.83
N ILE A 558 -28.45 25.74 -3.81
CA ILE A 558 -29.71 25.24 -3.24
C ILE A 558 -30.85 25.42 -4.24
N THR A 559 -30.86 26.52 -4.99
CA THR A 559 -31.85 26.77 -6.03
C THR A 559 -31.69 25.80 -7.19
N GLU A 560 -30.46 25.50 -7.60
CA GLU A 560 -30.17 24.47 -8.60
C GLU A 560 -30.67 23.11 -8.13
N PHE A 561 -30.35 22.72 -6.89
CA PHE A 561 -30.78 21.44 -6.34
C PHE A 561 -32.29 21.34 -6.27
N ALA A 562 -32.96 22.35 -5.71
CA ALA A 562 -34.42 22.42 -5.60
C ALA A 562 -35.08 22.31 -6.98
N GLY A 563 -34.56 23.03 -7.97
CA GLY A 563 -35.05 22.98 -9.36
C GLY A 563 -34.95 21.58 -9.97
N LYS A 564 -33.84 20.86 -9.73
CA LYS A 564 -33.62 19.50 -10.24
C LYS A 564 -34.51 18.44 -9.58
N VAL A 565 -34.81 18.58 -8.29
CA VAL A 565 -35.75 17.67 -7.59
C VAL A 565 -37.22 18.10 -7.72
N GLY A 566 -37.52 19.19 -8.45
CA GLY A 566 -38.87 19.65 -8.71
C GLY A 566 -39.52 20.49 -7.60
N MET A 567 -38.74 21.03 -6.66
CA MET A 567 -39.21 21.96 -5.62
C MET A 567 -39.01 23.43 -6.05
N LYS A 568 -39.99 24.30 -5.75
CA LYS A 568 -39.90 25.75 -6.02
C LYS A 568 -39.65 26.52 -4.73
N ASN A 569 -38.63 27.38 -4.73
CA ASN A 569 -38.32 28.37 -3.67
C ASN A 569 -38.05 27.80 -2.26
N SER A 570 -37.17 26.80 -2.15
CA SER A 570 -36.71 26.26 -0.85
C SER A 570 -35.33 26.82 -0.45
N ALA A 571 -35.21 27.29 0.80
CA ALA A 571 -33.93 27.73 1.38
C ALA A 571 -33.22 26.61 2.19
N SER A 572 -33.97 25.58 2.57
CA SER A 572 -33.45 24.38 3.23
C SER A 572 -34.43 23.24 2.97
N LEU A 573 -33.94 22.13 2.45
CA LEU A 573 -34.76 21.00 2.02
C LEU A 573 -34.15 19.67 2.50
N ALA A 574 -35.02 18.68 2.68
CA ALA A 574 -34.63 17.32 2.99
C ALA A 574 -35.22 16.35 1.96
N VAL A 575 -34.37 15.43 1.51
CA VAL A 575 -34.76 14.27 0.70
C VAL A 575 -34.73 13.05 1.61
N LEU A 576 -35.88 12.43 1.87
CA LEU A 576 -36.00 11.27 2.75
C LEU A 576 -36.40 10.03 1.96
N PHE A 577 -35.81 8.89 2.33
CA PHE A 577 -36.06 7.59 1.73
C PHE A 577 -36.53 6.61 2.81
N THR A 578 -37.61 5.88 2.56
CA THR A 578 -38.17 4.90 3.50
C THR A 578 -38.05 3.46 2.98
N THR A 579 -37.79 2.52 3.89
CA THR A 579 -37.67 1.08 3.56
C THR A 579 -39.02 0.35 3.63
N GLY A 580 -39.19 -0.71 2.83
CA GLY A 580 -40.32 -1.64 2.90
C GLY A 580 -40.27 -2.61 4.12
N PRO A 581 -41.32 -3.42 4.37
CA PRO A 581 -41.37 -4.37 5.48
C PRO A 581 -40.35 -5.52 5.33
N SER A 582 -39.64 -5.85 6.41
CA SER A 582 -38.48 -6.76 6.46
C SER A 582 -38.83 -8.23 6.18
N ILE A 583 -38.01 -8.94 5.39
CA ILE A 583 -38.02 -10.41 5.29
C ILE A 583 -36.93 -10.96 6.23
N GLU A 584 -37.29 -11.88 7.13
CA GLU A 584 -36.36 -12.48 8.11
C GLU A 584 -35.35 -13.43 7.44
N ALA A 585 -34.05 -13.24 7.73
CA ALA A 585 -32.99 -14.19 7.41
C ALA A 585 -32.19 -14.56 8.67
N GLY A 586 -31.92 -15.86 8.82
CA GLY A 586 -31.53 -16.55 10.04
C GLY A 586 -30.24 -16.08 10.74
N THR A 587 -30.28 -16.20 12.06
CA THR A 587 -29.23 -15.85 13.02
C THR A 587 -28.03 -16.80 12.95
N ASN A 588 -26.83 -16.27 12.68
CA ASN A 588 -25.56 -16.90 13.07
C ASN A 588 -24.83 -15.99 14.08
N LYS A 589 -24.34 -16.60 15.18
CA LYS A 589 -23.71 -15.92 16.33
C LYS A 589 -22.37 -15.26 15.93
N LYS A 590 -22.19 -13.99 16.30
CA LYS A 590 -20.92 -13.23 16.20
C LYS A 590 -19.86 -13.80 17.15
N GLN A 591 -18.65 -14.05 16.66
CA GLN A 591 -17.42 -14.05 17.46
C GLN A 591 -16.71 -12.71 17.27
N SER A 592 -16.50 -11.97 18.36
CA SER A 592 -15.74 -10.73 18.40
C SER A 592 -14.24 -11.03 18.52
N VAL A 593 -13.42 -10.40 17.68
CA VAL A 593 -11.96 -10.40 17.81
C VAL A 593 -11.52 -8.95 18.02
N TYR A 594 -10.83 -8.69 19.12
CA TYR A 594 -10.23 -7.39 19.42
C TYR A 594 -8.86 -7.29 18.74
N SER A 595 -8.56 -6.18 18.06
CA SER A 595 -7.23 -5.88 17.52
C SER A 595 -6.88 -4.41 17.74
N ARG A 596 -5.58 -4.12 17.91
CA ARG A 596 -5.02 -2.76 18.10
C ARG A 596 -4.47 -2.16 16.81
N ILE A 597 -4.49 -2.93 15.72
CA ILE A 597 -3.92 -2.54 14.42
C ILE A 597 -4.85 -1.54 13.72
N VAL A 598 -4.33 -0.35 13.44
CA VAL A 598 -4.97 0.64 12.58
C VAL A 598 -4.32 0.57 11.21
N SER A 599 -5.12 0.19 10.21
CA SER A 599 -4.73 0.18 8.81
C SER A 599 -5.38 1.36 8.08
N SER A 600 -4.56 2.21 7.47
CA SER A 600 -5.00 3.21 6.49
C SER A 600 -5.05 2.64 5.07
N SER A 601 -5.00 1.31 4.94
CA SER A 601 -5.23 0.58 3.71
C SER A 601 -6.52 1.05 3.03
N VAL A 602 -6.40 1.35 1.73
CA VAL A 602 -7.53 1.65 0.85
C VAL A 602 -8.30 0.38 0.43
N PHE A 603 -7.78 -0.81 0.79
CA PHE A 603 -8.41 -2.11 0.57
C PHE A 603 -9.41 -2.43 1.70
N ARG A 604 -10.46 -1.62 1.84
CA ARG A 604 -11.53 -1.86 2.81
C ARG A 604 -12.75 -2.45 2.15
#